data_AF-A0A9X1UVN1-F1
#
_entry.id   AF-A0A9X1UVN1-F1
#
_cell.length_a   1.000
_cell.length_b   1.000
_cell.length_c   1.000
_cell.angle_alpha   90.00
_cell.angle_beta   90.00
_cell.angle_gamma   90.00
#
_symmetry.space_group_name_H-M   'P 1'
#
loop_
_entity.id
_entity.type
_entity.pdbx_description
1 polymer ?
#
loop_
_entity_poly.entity_id
_entity_poly.type
_entity_poly.pdbx_seq_one_letter_code
_entity_poly.pdbx_strand_id
1 'polypeptide(L)'
;MNYLKSDNILGLSALLFGVITLFASSSVLFNITTILQKNGNYPSFILWMNLLSSPLYLMAAVGLKLSKVWALHLLVAILTMLFISLTYFILLIKNNEAYELETLMALAIRIALTSTLAYFAFNTTIKEN
;
A
#
# COMPACT_ATOMS: atom_id res chain seq x y z
N MET A 1 -16.14 24.67 2.15
CA MET A 1 -15.04 25.03 1.23
C MET A 1 -13.71 24.26 1.48
N ASN A 2 -13.53 23.50 2.58
CA ASN A 2 -12.26 22.80 2.86
C ASN A 2 -12.13 21.37 2.28
N TYR A 3 -13.22 20.77 1.80
CA TYR A 3 -13.24 19.37 1.35
C TYR A 3 -12.52 19.15 0.01
N LEU A 4 -12.69 20.07 -0.95
CA LEU A 4 -11.98 20.01 -2.25
C LEU A 4 -10.44 20.03 -2.13
N LYS A 5 -9.91 20.65 -1.05
CA LYS A 5 -8.46 20.66 -0.78
C LYS A 5 -8.00 19.34 -0.16
N SER A 6 -8.82 18.75 0.70
CA SER A 6 -8.57 17.45 1.33
C SER A 6 -8.46 16.33 0.29
N ASP A 7 -9.42 16.24 -0.63
CA ASP A 7 -9.51 15.12 -1.59
C ASP A 7 -8.34 15.11 -2.57
N ASN A 8 -7.85 16.30 -2.94
CA ASN A 8 -6.63 16.45 -3.74
C ASN A 8 -5.38 15.97 -2.99
N ILE A 9 -5.28 16.22 -1.68
CA ILE A 9 -4.15 15.76 -0.87
C ILE A 9 -4.21 14.24 -0.71
N LEU A 10 -5.38 13.67 -0.42
CA LEU A 10 -5.58 12.23 -0.29
C LEU A 10 -5.27 11.49 -1.59
N GLY A 11 -5.80 11.97 -2.71
CA GLY A 11 -5.52 11.41 -4.03
C GLY A 11 -4.04 11.48 -4.40
N LEU A 12 -3.38 12.63 -4.16
CA LEU A 12 -1.94 12.78 -4.38
C LEU A 12 -1.13 11.82 -3.50
N SER A 13 -1.52 11.66 -2.24
CA SER A 13 -0.84 10.77 -1.29
C SER A 13 -0.94 9.31 -1.73
N ALA A 14 -2.13 8.86 -2.13
CA ALA A 14 -2.35 7.53 -2.70
C ALA A 14 -1.54 7.30 -3.99
N LEU A 15 -1.47 8.31 -4.86
CA LEU A 15 -0.71 8.24 -6.12
C LEU A 15 0.79 8.11 -5.86
N LEU A 16 1.36 9.00 -5.04
CA LEU A 16 2.78 8.97 -4.70
C LEU A 16 3.15 7.64 -4.04
N PHE A 17 2.33 7.18 -3.10
CA PHE A 17 2.58 5.94 -2.40
C PHE A 17 2.50 4.72 -3.31
N GLY A 18 1.52 4.69 -4.22
CA GLY A 18 1.39 3.65 -5.24
C GLY A 18 2.58 3.60 -6.18
N VAL A 19 3.07 4.74 -6.67
CA VAL A 19 4.24 4.81 -7.55
C VAL A 19 5.51 4.36 -6.83
N ILE A 20 5.75 4.85 -5.61
CA ILE A 20 6.92 4.47 -4.80
C ILE A 20 6.91 2.96 -4.53
N THR A 21 5.75 2.41 -4.15
CA THR A 21 5.62 0.97 -3.87
C THR A 21 5.83 0.13 -5.14
N LEU A 22 5.26 0.56 -6.27
CA LEU A 22 5.44 -0.11 -7.55
C LEU A 22 6.91 -0.19 -7.94
N PHE A 23 7.63 0.93 -7.84
CA PHE A 23 9.04 1.00 -8.19
C PHE A 23 9.89 0.15 -7.23
N ALA A 24 9.66 0.26 -5.92
CA ALA A 24 10.39 -0.52 -4.92
C ALA A 24 10.21 -2.03 -5.13
N SER A 25 8.96 -2.49 -5.28
CA SER A 25 8.66 -3.93 -5.47
C SER A 25 9.17 -4.45 -6.81
N SER A 26 8.96 -3.71 -7.91
CA SER A 26 9.47 -4.10 -9.23
C SER A 26 10.98 -4.16 -9.25
N SER A 27 11.65 -3.20 -8.59
CA SER A 27 13.10 -3.16 -8.58
C SER A 27 13.73 -4.36 -7.89
N VAL A 28 13.11 -4.84 -6.80
CA VAL A 28 13.60 -6.03 -6.10
C VAL A 28 13.25 -7.30 -6.88
N LEU A 29 12.01 -7.46 -7.36
CA LEU A 29 11.56 -8.66 -8.06
C LEU A 29 12.25 -8.88 -9.40
N PHE A 30 12.45 -7.81 -10.18
CA PHE A 30 13.01 -7.89 -11.53
C PHE A 30 14.49 -7.52 -11.59
N ASN A 31 15.17 -7.40 -10.43
CA ASN A 31 16.61 -7.14 -10.38
C ASN A 31 17.04 -5.86 -11.11
N ILE A 32 16.20 -4.83 -11.09
CA ILE A 32 16.40 -3.58 -11.84
C ILE A 32 17.50 -2.72 -11.19
N THR A 33 17.67 -2.79 -9.87
CA THR A 33 18.72 -2.04 -9.16
C THR A 33 19.55 -2.92 -8.24
N THR A 34 20.85 -2.66 -8.17
CA THR A 34 21.81 -3.39 -7.33
C THR A 34 21.82 -2.91 -5.87
N ILE A 35 21.27 -1.72 -5.60
CA ILE A 35 21.19 -1.14 -4.24
C ILE A 35 20.21 -1.95 -3.38
N LEU A 36 19.06 -2.29 -3.94
CA LEU A 36 18.00 -3.05 -3.25
C LEU A 36 18.27 -4.57 -3.21
N GLN A 37 19.16 -5.09 -4.07
CA GLN A 37 19.62 -6.48 -4.00
C GLN A 37 20.55 -6.76 -2.81
N LYS A 38 21.25 -5.73 -2.33
CA LYS A 38 22.32 -5.88 -1.34
C LYS A 38 21.79 -6.10 0.09
N ASN A 39 20.50 -5.82 0.33
CA ASN A 39 19.90 -5.71 1.66
C ASN A 39 18.92 -6.85 2.01
N GLY A 40 19.25 -8.09 1.65
CA GLY A 40 18.78 -9.24 2.43
C GLY A 40 17.57 -10.01 1.92
N ASN A 41 17.12 -10.92 2.78
CA ASN A 41 16.18 -12.00 2.45
C ASN A 41 14.73 -11.47 2.43
N TYR A 42 14.39 -10.69 1.40
CA TYR A 42 13.03 -10.20 1.21
C TYR A 42 12.08 -11.33 0.78
N PRO A 43 11.01 -11.64 1.55
CA PRO A 43 10.11 -12.71 1.16
C PRO A 43 9.37 -12.39 -0.14
N SER A 44 9.58 -13.18 -1.18
CA SER A 44 9.06 -12.90 -2.53
C SER A 44 7.54 -12.76 -2.57
N PHE A 45 6.81 -13.51 -1.73
CA PHE A 45 5.37 -13.39 -1.59
C PHE A 45 4.92 -11.97 -1.22
N ILE A 46 5.60 -11.34 -0.26
CA ILE A 46 5.29 -9.98 0.20
C ILE A 46 5.57 -8.97 -0.92
N LEU A 47 6.65 -9.16 -1.68
CA LEU A 47 6.98 -8.31 -2.81
C LEU A 47 5.91 -8.39 -3.91
N TRP A 48 5.40 -9.58 -4.22
CA TRP A 48 4.30 -9.75 -5.18
C TRP A 48 3.00 -9.11 -4.70
N MET A 49 2.64 -9.27 -3.42
CA MET A 49 1.46 -8.60 -2.85
C MET A 49 1.58 -7.07 -2.88
N ASN A 50 2.77 -6.53 -2.61
CA ASN A 50 3.04 -5.10 -2.73
C ASN A 50 2.97 -4.62 -4.19
N LEU A 51 3.48 -5.42 -5.13
CA LEU A 51 3.38 -5.11 -6.56
C LEU A 51 1.92 -5.06 -7.02
N LEU A 52 1.11 -6.05 -6.63
CA LEU A 52 -0.30 -6.13 -6.99
C LEU A 52 -1.16 -5.03 -6.35
N SER A 53 -0.83 -4.61 -5.12
CA SER A 53 -1.55 -3.50 -4.47
C SER A 53 -1.23 -2.13 -5.09
N SER A 54 -0.10 -1.99 -5.78
CA SER A 54 0.34 -0.70 -6.33
C SER A 54 -0.62 -0.14 -7.40
N PRO A 55 -1.05 -0.89 -8.43
CA PRO A 55 -2.11 -0.44 -9.35
C PRO A 55 -3.42 -0.08 -8.66
N LEU A 56 -3.78 -0.80 -7.59
CA LEU A 56 -4.99 -0.51 -6.82
C LEU A 56 -4.89 0.85 -6.12
N TYR A 57 -3.72 1.23 -5.59
CA TYR A 57 -3.50 2.58 -5.06
C TYR A 57 -3.65 3.65 -6.14
N LEU A 58 -3.14 3.40 -7.35
CA LEU A 58 -3.27 4.36 -8.46
C LEU A 58 -4.74 4.54 -8.86
N MET A 59 -5.52 3.46 -8.91
CA MET A 59 -6.96 3.52 -9.16
C MET A 59 -7.70 4.22 -8.00
N ALA A 60 -7.34 3.92 -6.75
CA ALA A 60 -7.90 4.58 -5.58
C ALA A 60 -7.60 6.08 -5.56
N ALA A 61 -6.42 6.51 -6.00
CA ALA A 61 -6.07 7.92 -6.13
C ALA A 61 -7.02 8.68 -7.08
N VAL A 62 -7.37 8.06 -8.22
CA VAL A 62 -8.35 8.61 -9.15
C VAL A 62 -9.73 8.67 -8.51
N GLY A 63 -10.17 7.58 -7.85
CA GLY A 63 -11.45 7.53 -7.17
C GLY A 63 -11.58 8.57 -6.04
N LEU A 64 -10.51 8.78 -5.26
CA LEU A 64 -10.43 9.80 -4.20
C LEU A 64 -10.55 11.21 -4.76
N LYS A 65 -9.83 11.51 -5.86
CA LYS A 65 -9.90 12.82 -6.52
C LYS A 65 -11.29 13.12 -7.09
N LEU A 66 -12.04 12.09 -7.46
CA LEU A 66 -13.40 12.19 -7.99
C LEU A 66 -14.48 11.98 -6.90
N SER A 67 -14.07 11.86 -5.63
CA SER A 67 -14.93 11.61 -4.46
C SER A 67 -15.91 10.45 -4.67
N LYS A 68 -15.43 9.34 -5.26
CA LYS A 68 -16.26 8.17 -5.57
C LYS A 68 -16.12 7.05 -4.54
N VAL A 69 -17.25 6.44 -4.19
CA VAL A 69 -17.36 5.34 -3.20
C VAL A 69 -16.51 4.10 -3.57
N TRP A 70 -16.24 3.84 -4.86
CA TRP A 70 -15.38 2.72 -5.26
C TRP A 70 -13.91 2.90 -4.82
N ALA A 71 -13.46 4.13 -4.51
CA ALA A 71 -12.14 4.36 -3.93
C ALA A 71 -11.99 3.70 -2.56
N LEU A 72 -13.03 3.78 -1.72
CA LEU A 72 -13.07 3.11 -0.42
C LEU A 72 -12.96 1.58 -0.57
N HIS A 73 -13.71 1.00 -1.51
CA HIS A 73 -13.68 -0.43 -1.78
C HIS A 73 -12.28 -0.91 -2.19
N LEU A 74 -11.58 -0.13 -3.04
CA LEU A 74 -10.20 -0.40 -3.41
C LEU A 74 -9.25 -0.32 -2.21
N LEU A 75 -9.37 0.72 -1.38
CA LEU A 75 -8.52 0.87 -0.19
C LEU A 75 -8.73 -0.26 0.83
N VAL A 76 -9.97 -0.73 1.00
CA VAL A 76 -10.28 -1.89 1.83
C VAL A 76 -9.68 -3.17 1.23
N ALA A 77 -9.78 -3.38 -0.08
CA ALA A 77 -9.15 -4.51 -0.75
C ALA A 77 -7.61 -4.49 -0.60
N ILE A 78 -6.99 -3.31 -0.65
CA ILE A 78 -5.55 -3.18 -0.38
C ILE A 78 -5.24 -3.55 1.08
N LEU A 79 -6.03 -3.07 2.05
CA LEU A 79 -5.84 -3.42 3.45
C LEU A 79 -5.92 -4.93 3.68
N THR A 80 -6.86 -5.63 3.05
CA THR A 80 -6.95 -7.09 3.19
C THR A 80 -5.70 -7.79 2.65
N MET A 81 -5.17 -7.35 1.49
CA MET A 81 -3.90 -7.88 0.96
C MET A 81 -2.71 -7.61 1.90
N LEU A 82 -2.67 -6.44 2.53
CA LEU A 82 -1.64 -6.10 3.52
C LEU A 82 -1.75 -6.96 4.78
N PHE A 83 -2.95 -7.24 5.27
CA PHE A 83 -3.15 -8.13 6.41
C PHE A 83 -2.78 -9.59 6.08
N ILE A 84 -3.09 -10.07 4.87
CA ILE A 84 -2.62 -11.39 4.40
C ILE A 84 -1.08 -11.44 4.40
N SER A 85 -0.44 -10.38 3.90
CA SER A 85 1.02 -10.26 3.88
C SER A 85 1.61 -10.22 5.30
N LEU A 86 0.92 -9.56 6.25
CA LEU A 86 1.31 -9.51 7.65
C LEU A 86 1.20 -10.89 8.31
N THR A 87 0.11 -11.62 8.05
CA THR A 87 -0.05 -13.00 8.54
C THR A 87 1.07 -13.88 8.00
N TYR A 88 1.38 -13.79 6.71
CA TYR A 88 2.50 -14.51 6.10
C TYR A 88 3.83 -14.17 6.78
N PHE A 89 4.11 -12.88 7.00
CA PHE A 89 5.34 -12.44 7.66
C PHE A 89 5.45 -12.96 9.09
N ILE A 90 4.36 -12.97 9.87
CA ILE A 90 4.34 -13.54 11.22
C ILE A 90 4.65 -15.04 11.21
N LEU A 91 4.13 -15.78 10.23
CA LEU A 91 4.46 -17.21 10.07
C LEU A 91 5.95 -17.42 9.76
N LEU A 92 6.53 -16.55 8.93
CA LEU A 92 7.95 -16.58 8.58
C LEU A 92 8.84 -16.41 9.82
N ILE A 93 8.50 -15.45 10.69
CA ILE A 93 9.18 -15.25 11.99
C ILE A 93 9.06 -16.51 12.87
N LYS A 94 7.86 -17.09 12.96
CA LYS A 94 7.63 -18.30 13.79
C LYS A 94 8.44 -19.50 13.31
N ASN A 95 8.70 -19.59 12.00
CA ASN A 95 9.50 -20.65 11.41
C ASN A 95 11.03 -20.41 11.52
N ASN A 96 11.46 -19.32 12.19
CA ASN A 96 12.86 -18.88 12.27
C ASN A 96 13.52 -18.68 10.89
N GLU A 97 12.73 -18.33 9.88
CA GLU A 97 13.27 -17.99 8.57
C GLU A 97 13.90 -16.59 8.62
N ALA A 98 14.99 -16.41 7.87
CA ALA A 98 15.66 -15.11 7.81
C ALA A 98 14.74 -14.04 7.23
N TYR A 99 14.60 -12.92 7.93
CA TYR A 99 13.80 -11.78 7.50
C TYR A 99 14.54 -10.47 7.79
N GLU A 100 14.20 -9.44 7.02
CA GLU A 100 14.71 -8.09 7.22
C GLU A 100 13.72 -7.24 8.02
N LEU A 101 14.22 -6.50 9.02
CA LEU A 101 13.41 -5.55 9.79
C LEU A 101 12.80 -4.45 8.90
N GLU A 102 13.48 -4.13 7.80
CA GLU A 102 13.00 -3.20 6.76
C GLU A 102 11.67 -3.68 6.15
N THR A 103 11.49 -4.99 5.99
CA THR A 103 10.23 -5.57 5.48
C THR A 103 9.08 -5.30 6.45
N LEU A 104 9.32 -5.50 7.75
CA LEU A 104 8.33 -5.24 8.80
C LEU A 104 7.96 -3.75 8.85
N MET A 105 8.96 -2.87 8.85
CA MET A 105 8.73 -1.42 8.87
C MET A 105 7.96 -0.97 7.63
N ALA A 106 8.35 -1.43 6.44
CA ALA A 106 7.67 -1.08 5.21
C ALA A 106 6.21 -1.57 5.19
N LEU A 107 5.94 -2.77 5.73
CA LEU A 107 4.59 -3.30 5.85
C LEU A 107 3.74 -2.50 6.84
N ALA A 108 4.31 -2.13 7.99
CA ALA A 108 3.63 -1.31 9.00
C ALA A 108 3.25 0.07 8.46
N ILE A 109 4.15 0.74 7.73
CA ILE A 109 3.90 2.04 7.09
C ILE A 109 2.75 1.92 6.08
N ARG A 110 2.72 0.86 5.25
CA ARG A 110 1.62 0.61 4.30
C ARG A 110 0.28 0.47 5.03
N ILE A 111 0.22 -0.33 6.08
CA ILE A 111 -1.02 -0.54 6.85
C ILE A 111 -1.51 0.79 7.45
N ALA A 112 -0.61 1.54 8.09
CA ALA A 112 -0.95 2.82 8.71
C ALA A 112 -1.49 3.82 7.67
N LEU A 113 -0.73 4.06 6.59
CA LEU A 113 -1.11 5.01 5.55
C LEU A 113 -2.42 4.62 4.86
N THR A 114 -2.62 3.35 4.53
CA THR A 114 -3.85 2.88 3.87
C THR A 114 -5.05 2.99 4.79
N SER A 115 -4.87 2.67 6.07
CA SER A 115 -5.94 2.83 7.08
C SER A 115 -6.35 4.29 7.20
N THR A 116 -5.38 5.21 7.22
CA THR A 116 -5.65 6.66 7.20
C THR A 116 -6.39 7.08 5.94
N LEU A 117 -5.93 6.66 4.76
CA LEU A 117 -6.62 6.94 3.49
C LEU A 117 -8.04 6.38 3.48
N ALA A 118 -8.25 5.14 3.92
CA ALA A 118 -9.57 4.49 3.96
C ALA A 118 -10.53 5.22 4.92
N TYR A 119 -10.05 5.62 6.10
CA TYR A 119 -10.83 6.39 7.07
C TYR A 119 -11.31 7.72 6.49
N PHE A 120 -10.41 8.48 5.84
CA PHE A 120 -10.80 9.74 5.21
C PHE A 120 -11.66 9.53 3.96
N ALA A 121 -11.41 8.48 3.17
CA ALA A 121 -12.24 8.10 2.04
C ALA A 121 -13.69 7.80 2.47
N PHE A 122 -13.87 7.08 3.59
CA PHE A 122 -15.19 6.81 4.16
C PHE A 122 -15.92 8.10 4.51
N ASN A 123 -15.23 9.02 5.20
CA ASN A 123 -15.81 10.28 5.63
C ASN A 123 -16.16 11.24 4.48
N THR A 124 -15.46 11.15 3.35
CA THR A 124 -15.68 12.00 2.17
C THR A 124 -16.72 11.40 1.23
N THR A 125 -16.64 10.10 0.95
CA THR A 125 -17.48 9.46 -0.09
C THR A 125 -18.86 9.02 0.38
N ILE A 126 -19.03 8.66 1.66
CA ILE A 126 -20.31 8.16 2.19
C ILE A 126 -21.11 9.28 2.87
N LYS A 127 -20.44 10.29 3.42
CA LYS A 127 -21.12 11.41 4.12
C LYS A 127 -21.75 12.43 3.16
N GLU A 128 -21.42 12.37 1.87
CA GLU A 128 -21.94 13.26 0.82
C GLU A 128 -23.10 12.65 -0.01
N ASN A 129 -23.42 11.37 0.20
CA ASN A 129 -24.62 10.71 -0.35
C ASN A 129 -25.74 10.67 0.71
#